data_AF-A0A3N0I2R7-F1
#
_entry.id   AF-A0A3N0I2R7-F1
#
_cell.length_a   1.000
_cell.length_b   1.000
_cell.length_c   1.000
_cell.angle_alpha   90.00
_cell.angle_beta   90.00
_cell.angle_gamma   90.00
#
_symmetry.space_group_name_H-M   'P 1'
#
loop_
_entity.id
_entity.type
_entity.pdbx_description
1 polymer ?
#
loop_
_entity_poly.entity_id
_entity_poly.type
_entity_poly.pdbx_seq_one_letter_code
_entity_poly.pdbx_strand_id
1 'polypeptide(L)'
;MHKEQEKVTDKNRFKSCMMKPDEEGNIYCPQGHAFTLEQRKESVKGRYPRTIQFYRNEHCEGCPLRSQCTRSKHGRTLQRTDKLAEMQIEIRENLMTETGQELMKQRSI
;
A
#
# COMPACT_ATOMS: atom_id res chain seq x y z
N MET A 1 12.44 7.79 9.66
CA MET A 1 12.62 6.63 8.76
C MET A 1 11.33 6.38 7.99
N HIS A 2 11.41 6.17 6.68
CA HIS A 2 10.25 5.98 5.82
C HIS A 2 9.67 4.57 6.04
N LYS A 3 8.44 4.48 6.55
CA LYS A 3 7.78 3.19 6.88
C LYS A 3 7.70 2.21 5.70
N GLU A 4 7.76 2.74 4.47
CA GLU A 4 7.74 1.96 3.23
C GLU A 4 9.09 1.31 2.84
N GLN A 5 10.19 1.76 3.46
CA GLN A 5 11.55 1.25 3.27
C GLN A 5 11.99 0.34 4.44
N GLU A 6 11.14 0.18 5.46
CA GLU A 6 11.41 -0.76 6.55
C GLU A 6 11.40 -2.19 6.01
N LYS A 7 12.35 -3.02 6.46
CA LYS A 7 12.36 -4.46 6.12
C LYS A 7 11.07 -5.11 6.62
N VAL A 8 10.56 -6.08 5.87
CA VAL A 8 9.38 -6.84 6.31
C VAL A 8 9.76 -7.71 7.51
N THR A 9 9.05 -7.50 8.61
CA THR A 9 9.16 -8.21 9.89
C THR A 9 7.79 -8.74 10.29
N ASP A 10 7.76 -9.67 11.24
CA ASP A 10 6.52 -10.26 11.76
C ASP A 10 5.49 -9.20 12.20
N LYS A 11 5.96 -8.09 12.77
CA LYS A 11 5.12 -7.00 13.28
C LYS A 11 4.56 -6.08 12.18
N ASN A 12 5.21 -6.01 11.00
CA ASN A 12 4.84 -5.07 9.95
C ASN A 12 4.33 -5.74 8.66
N ARG A 13 4.47 -7.06 8.50
CA ARG A 13 4.01 -7.82 7.32
C ARG A 13 2.52 -7.67 7.02
N PHE A 14 1.71 -7.37 8.04
CA PHE A 14 0.28 -7.13 7.89
C PHE A 14 -0.06 -5.66 7.60
N LYS A 15 0.90 -4.75 7.42
CA LYS A 15 0.61 -3.36 7.04
C LYS A 15 0.37 -3.25 5.53
N SER A 16 -0.58 -2.40 5.13
CA SER A 16 -0.88 -2.15 3.71
C SER A 16 0.30 -1.57 2.94
N CYS A 17 1.16 -0.78 3.60
CA CYS A 17 2.38 -0.21 2.99
C CYS A 17 3.42 -1.26 2.57
N MET A 18 3.38 -2.46 3.17
CA MET A 18 4.23 -3.59 2.79
C MET A 18 3.64 -4.42 1.65
N MET A 19 2.35 -4.26 1.35
CA MET A 19 1.64 -4.96 0.28
C MET A 19 1.69 -4.10 -0.99
N LYS A 20 2.90 -3.99 -1.55
CA LYS A 20 3.13 -3.27 -2.80
C LYS A 20 2.75 -4.18 -3.99
N PRO A 21 2.22 -3.59 -5.07
CA PRO A 21 2.07 -4.32 -6.32
C PRO A 21 3.46 -4.72 -6.84
N ASP A 22 3.51 -5.89 -7.44
CA ASP A 22 4.68 -6.38 -8.18
C ASP A 22 4.84 -5.65 -9.53
N GLU A 23 5.84 -6.01 -10.33
CA GLU A 23 6.09 -5.38 -11.64
C GLU A 23 4.90 -5.58 -12.60
N GLU A 24 4.19 -6.71 -12.48
CA GLU A 24 2.95 -6.99 -13.21
C GLU A 24 1.69 -6.33 -12.62
N GLY A 25 1.81 -5.56 -11.52
CA GLY A 25 0.68 -4.92 -10.85
C GLY A 25 -0.09 -5.84 -9.90
N ASN A 26 0.34 -7.09 -9.75
CA ASN A 26 -0.28 -8.07 -8.85
C ASN A 26 0.08 -7.76 -7.40
N ILE A 27 -0.92 -7.73 -6.51
CA ILE A 27 -0.71 -7.49 -5.07
C ILE A 27 -0.86 -8.82 -4.35
N TYR A 28 0.09 -9.15 -3.48
CA TYR A 28 0.08 -10.39 -2.70
C TYR A 28 -0.14 -10.12 -1.21
N CYS A 29 -0.81 -11.07 -0.56
CA CYS A 29 -0.95 -11.08 0.88
C CYS A 29 0.33 -11.66 1.53
N PRO A 30 0.50 -11.54 2.86
CA PRO A 30 1.70 -12.03 3.53
C PRO A 30 1.81 -13.57 3.55
N GLN A 31 0.76 -14.27 3.12
CA GLN A 31 0.75 -15.72 2.89
C GLN A 31 1.01 -16.10 1.42
N GLY A 32 1.07 -15.12 0.51
CA GLY A 32 1.34 -15.35 -0.92
C GLY A 32 0.09 -15.42 -1.82
N HIS A 33 -1.11 -15.23 -1.29
CA HIS A 33 -2.33 -15.18 -2.12
C HIS A 33 -2.49 -13.82 -2.79
N ALA A 34 -2.78 -13.82 -4.10
CA ALA A 34 -3.07 -12.61 -4.86
C ALA A 34 -4.37 -11.94 -4.40
N PHE A 35 -4.45 -10.62 -4.54
CA PHE A 35 -5.69 -9.86 -4.39
C PHE A 35 -6.36 -9.69 -5.76
N THR A 36 -7.69 -9.86 -5.77
CA THR A 36 -8.54 -9.63 -6.94
C THR A 36 -9.07 -8.20 -6.92
N LEU A 37 -9.13 -7.53 -8.07
CA LEU A 37 -9.79 -6.22 -8.18
C LEU A 37 -11.32 -6.43 -8.06
N GLU A 38 -11.92 -5.90 -6.99
CA GLU A 38 -13.36 -6.02 -6.74
C GLU A 38 -14.13 -4.90 -7.46
N GLN A 39 -13.65 -3.66 -7.35
CA GLN A 39 -14.34 -2.50 -7.90
C GLN A 39 -13.41 -1.31 -8.07
N ARG A 40 -13.75 -0.44 -9.02
CA ARG A 40 -13.15 0.89 -9.19
C ARG A 40 -14.23 1.94 -8.93
N LYS A 41 -13.91 2.95 -8.12
CA LYS A 41 -14.79 4.08 -7.83
C LYS A 41 -14.08 5.39 -8.12
N GLU A 42 -14.77 6.26 -8.81
CA GLU A 42 -14.34 7.65 -8.98
C GLU A 42 -14.87 8.47 -7.80
N SER A 43 -13.97 9.09 -7.06
CA SER A 43 -14.29 9.94 -5.93
C SER A 43 -14.02 11.39 -6.32
N VAL A 44 -15.09 12.17 -6.47
CA VAL A 44 -15.04 13.64 -6.58
C VAL A 44 -15.09 14.32 -5.21
N LYS A 45 -15.07 13.54 -4.13
CA LYS A 45 -14.98 14.05 -2.75
C LYS A 45 -13.56 14.57 -2.48
N GLY A 46 -13.26 15.77 -2.96
CA GLY A 46 -11.96 16.44 -2.81
C GLY A 46 -11.81 17.58 -3.81
N ARG A 47 -10.68 18.29 -3.73
CA ARG A 47 -10.35 19.37 -4.70
C ARG A 47 -10.14 18.82 -6.12
N TYR A 48 -9.66 17.59 -6.22
CA TYR A 48 -9.38 16.91 -7.49
C TYR A 48 -10.09 15.55 -7.51
N PRO A 49 -10.68 15.18 -8.67
CA PRO A 49 -11.22 13.84 -8.85
C PRO A 49 -10.10 12.81 -8.73
N ARG A 50 -10.41 11.67 -8.10
CA ARG A 50 -9.47 10.57 -7.95
C ARG A 50 -10.12 9.22 -8.17
N THR A 51 -9.39 8.34 -8.84
CA THR A 51 -9.79 6.95 -9.06
C THR A 51 -9.30 6.09 -7.90
N ILE A 52 -10.23 5.42 -7.22
CA ILE A 52 -9.95 4.51 -6.10
C ILE A 52 -10.26 3.08 -6.55
N GLN A 53 -9.26 2.23 -6.50
CA GLN A 53 -9.38 0.80 -6.76
C GLN A 53 -9.47 0.04 -5.43
N PHE A 54 -10.42 -0.89 -5.36
CA PHE A 54 -10.65 -1.75 -4.20
C PHE A 54 -10.24 -3.17 -4.58
N TYR A 55 -9.23 -3.67 -3.87
CA TYR A 55 -8.70 -5.01 -4.03
C TYR A 55 -9.12 -5.87 -2.86
N ARG A 56 -9.57 -7.09 -3.11
CA ARG A 56 -10.03 -8.01 -2.09
C ARG A 56 -9.33 -9.35 -2.21
N ASN A 57 -9.01 -9.94 -1.06
CA ASN A 57 -8.48 -11.29 -1.01
C ASN A 57 -9.58 -12.28 -0.60
N GLU A 58 -9.84 -13.25 -1.46
CA GLU A 58 -10.88 -14.27 -1.30
C GLU A 58 -10.39 -15.48 -0.49
N HIS A 59 -9.08 -15.72 -0.44
CA HIS A 59 -8.45 -16.86 0.25
C HIS A 59 -8.25 -16.64 1.76
N CYS A 60 -9.05 -15.77 2.36
CA CYS A 60 -8.94 -15.48 3.79
C CYS A 60 -9.71 -16.49 4.67
N GLU A 61 -10.57 -17.33 4.10
CA GLU A 61 -11.30 -18.37 4.83
C GLU A 61 -10.34 -19.50 5.23
N GLY A 62 -10.30 -19.86 6.52
CA GLY A 62 -9.35 -20.85 7.04
C GLY A 62 -7.89 -20.37 7.18
N CYS A 63 -7.58 -19.11 6.87
CA CYS A 63 -6.21 -18.60 6.97
C CYS A 63 -5.74 -18.52 8.45
N PRO A 64 -4.61 -19.14 8.82
CA PRO A 64 -4.10 -19.12 10.20
C PRO A 64 -3.67 -17.71 10.66
N LEU A 65 -3.31 -16.84 9.72
CA LEU A 65 -2.89 -15.47 9.99
C LEU A 65 -4.06 -14.47 9.99
N ARG A 66 -5.29 -14.94 9.79
CA ARG A 66 -6.47 -14.07 9.63
C ARG A 66 -6.66 -13.14 10.84
N SER A 67 -6.50 -13.66 12.06
CA SER A 67 -6.69 -12.90 13.30
C SER A 67 -5.80 -11.65 13.38
N GLN A 68 -4.59 -11.71 12.83
CA GLN A 68 -3.63 -10.60 12.78
C GLN A 68 -3.76 -9.77 11.50
N CYS A 69 -4.22 -10.38 10.40
CA CYS A 69 -4.25 -9.77 9.08
C CYS A 69 -5.53 -8.95 8.81
N THR A 70 -6.71 -9.43 9.23
CA THR A 70 -7.99 -8.76 8.95
C THR A 70 -9.06 -9.12 9.98
N ARG A 71 -9.84 -8.11 10.38
CA ARG A 71 -11.02 -8.28 11.25
C ARG A 71 -12.33 -8.42 10.46
N SER A 72 -12.27 -8.30 9.14
CA SER A 72 -13.45 -8.40 8.27
C SER A 72 -13.98 -9.84 8.21
N LYS A 73 -15.30 -10.01 8.04
CA LYS A 73 -15.93 -11.32 7.76
C LYS A 73 -15.59 -11.85 6.37
N HIS A 74 -15.25 -10.95 5.48
CA HIS A 74 -15.28 -11.13 4.04
C HIS A 74 -13.87 -11.21 3.41
N GLY A 75 -12.84 -11.22 4.24
CA GLY A 75 -11.44 -11.17 3.81
C GLY A 75 -10.84 -9.77 3.91
N ARG A 76 -9.56 -9.66 3.58
CA ARG A 76 -8.83 -8.39 3.62
C ARG A 76 -9.13 -7.56 2.38
N THR A 77 -9.39 -6.27 2.57
CA THR A 77 -9.57 -5.31 1.49
C THR A 77 -8.45 -4.27 1.52
N LEU A 78 -7.90 -3.95 0.36
CA LEU A 78 -6.93 -2.88 0.15
C LEU A 78 -7.55 -1.82 -0.74
N GLN A 79 -7.31 -0.56 -0.40
CA GLN A 79 -7.68 0.57 -1.25
C GLN A 79 -6.40 1.16 -1.83
N ARG A 80 -6.38 1.34 -3.15
CA ARG A 80 -5.32 2.03 -3.88
C ARG A 80 -5.92 3.21 -4.63
N THR A 81 -5.16 4.28 -4.73
CA THR A 81 -5.53 5.45 -5.53
C THR A 81 -4.39 5.69 -6.51
N ASP A 82 -4.69 5.67 -7.80
CA ASP A 82 -3.69 5.77 -8.87
C ASP A 82 -2.85 7.03 -8.71
N LYS A 83 -3.52 8.18 -8.55
CA LYS A 83 -2.86 9.47 -8.33
C LYS A 83 -1.95 9.48 -7.10
N LEU A 84 -2.33 8.79 -6.03
CA LEU A 84 -1.49 8.71 -4.82
C LEU A 84 -0.25 7.86 -5.07
N ALA A 85 -0.37 6.77 -5.81
CA ALA A 85 0.76 5.91 -6.15
C ALA A 85 1.78 6.66 -7.03
N GLU A 86 1.31 7.41 -8.03
CA GLU A 86 2.15 8.29 -8.85
C GLU A 86 2.94 9.29 -8.00
N MET A 87 2.25 10.04 -7.13
CA MET A 87 2.89 11.02 -6.25
C MET A 87 3.91 10.36 -5.30
N GLN A 88 3.64 9.14 -4.83
CA GLN A 88 4.58 8.41 -3.98
C GLN A 88 5.85 7.99 -4.72
N ILE A 89 5.78 7.72 -6.03
CA ILE A 89 6.95 7.45 -6.86
C ILE A 89 7.77 8.73 -7.00
N GLU A 90 7.14 9.83 -7.40
CA GLU A 90 7.80 11.13 -7.58
C GLU A 90 8.46 11.62 -6.29
N ILE A 91 7.76 11.52 -5.15
CA ILE A 91 8.33 11.87 -3.83
C ILE A 91 9.56 11.02 -3.56
N ARG A 92 9.53 9.72 -3.84
CA ARG A 92 10.67 8.83 -3.59
C ARG A 92 11.87 9.22 -4.44
N GLU A 93 11.65 9.49 -5.72
CA GLU A 93 12.70 9.94 -6.65
C GLU A 93 13.32 11.26 -6.18
N ASN A 94 12.48 12.25 -5.86
CA ASN A 94 12.92 13.55 -5.34
C ASN A 94 13.72 13.42 -4.04
N LEU A 95 13.29 12.55 -3.11
CA LEU A 95 13.99 12.33 -1.85
C LEU A 95 15.31 11.57 -2.00
N MET A 96 15.49 10.82 -3.10
CA MET A 96 16.76 10.14 -3.39
C MET A 96 17.82 11.10 -3.97
N THR A 97 17.43 12.24 -4.52
CA THR A 97 18.36 13.27 -5.02
C THR A 97 19.21 13.89 -3.91
N GLU A 98 20.39 14.39 -4.26
CA GLU A 98 21.29 15.08 -3.32
C GLU A 98 20.61 16.28 -2.65
N THR A 99 19.87 17.07 -3.42
CA THR A 99 19.06 18.19 -2.91
C THR A 99 18.00 17.70 -1.93
N GLY A 100 17.29 16.61 -2.26
CA GLY A 100 16.28 16.02 -1.38
C GLY A 100 16.86 15.51 -0.06
N GLN A 101 18.04 14.87 -0.11
CA GLN A 101 18.74 14.42 1.09
C GLN A 101 19.19 15.59 1.97
N GLU A 102 19.69 16.67 1.37
CA GLU A 102 20.12 17.86 2.11
C GLU A 102 18.95 18.56 2.82
N LEU A 103 17.82 18.72 2.13
CA LEU A 103 16.59 19.26 2.72
C LEU A 103 16.07 18.39 3.88
N MET A 104 16.22 17.07 3.80
CA MET A 104 15.85 16.16 4.89
C MET A 104 16.73 16.35 6.14
N LYS A 105 18.05 16.56 5.96
CA LYS A 105 18.96 16.84 7.08
C LYS A 105 18.60 18.13 7.80
N GLN A 106 18.27 19.18 7.04
CA GLN A 106 17.86 20.49 7.58
C GLN A 106 16.56 20.43 8.40
N ARG A 107 15.72 19.41 8.20
CA ARG A 107 14.50 19.16 8.99
C ARG A 107 14.73 18.44 10.32
N SER A 108 15.91 17.85 10.55
CA SER A 108 16.21 17.08 11.77
C SER A 108 16.81 17.97 12.88
N ILE A 109 16.12 19.06 13.20
CA ILE A 109 16.41 19.94 14.34
C ILE A 109 15.50 19.56 15.50
#